data_AF-A0A1V4QJ92-F1
#
_entry.id   AF-A0A1V4QJ92-F1
#
_cell.length_a   1.000
_cell.length_b   1.000
_cell.length_c   1.000
_cell.angle_alpha   90.00
_cell.angle_beta   90.00
_cell.angle_gamma   90.00
#
_symmetry.space_group_name_H-M   'P 1'
#
loop_
_entity.id
_entity.type
_entity.pdbx_description
1 polymer ?
#
loop_
_entity_poly.entity_id
_entity_poly.type
_entity_poly.pdbx_seq_one_letter_code
_entity_poly.pdbx_strand_id
1 'polypeptide(L)'
;MSNVSTVTPYHSTSSGPGVGSALAGAVIGLAGACVVGAVAGSIVLARWLAEETPAERQARERAQAQRRRERLQSAPRQLAGSQAPEPLARPAGGEAPIVSAALHLRQAESLVRSAEKLGYRPEPLVQPQASLPQPPYLCLRGPSGERVAIEPRPEGGLLLHTVQQPQRLQTLIRQHTLDQVVSHLQRAGHQVQTTTMTNGETQILAREQNPHLRGGAAEVKAQIATDGTVWVDINRVRGNRCEEIVQGIAQAMGGQVTGMKKKDAYFQMPGEPTRTKMRV
;
A
#
# COMPACT_ATOMS: atom_id res chain seq x y z
N MET A 1 -13.82 -23.61 10.79
CA MET A 1 -13.13 -23.19 9.55
C MET A 1 -13.73 -21.87 9.08
N SER A 2 -13.01 -21.04 8.33
CA SER A 2 -13.20 -19.58 8.18
C SER A 2 -13.11 -19.10 6.69
N ASN A 3 -13.97 -18.16 6.24
CA ASN A 3 -14.11 -17.82 4.80
C ASN A 3 -13.04 -16.79 4.45
N VAL A 4 -12.09 -17.16 3.59
CA VAL A 4 -10.90 -16.32 3.35
C VAL A 4 -10.98 -15.66 1.99
N SER A 5 -10.85 -14.34 1.97
CA SER A 5 -10.80 -13.53 0.76
C SER A 5 -9.56 -12.64 0.75
N THR A 6 -9.01 -12.42 -0.44
CA THR A 6 -7.90 -11.49 -0.66
C THR A 6 -8.44 -10.25 -1.35
N VAL A 7 -8.15 -9.09 -0.77
CA VAL A 7 -8.54 -7.77 -1.27
C VAL A 7 -7.27 -6.97 -1.52
N THR A 8 -7.17 -6.34 -2.69
CA THR A 8 -6.01 -5.52 -3.04
C THR A 8 -6.43 -4.11 -3.42
N PRO A 9 -5.70 -3.07 -2.98
CA PRO A 9 -5.93 -1.70 -3.44
C PRO A 9 -5.38 -1.45 -4.86
N TYR A 10 -4.56 -2.38 -5.38
CA TYR A 10 -3.84 -2.19 -6.64
C TYR A 10 -4.71 -2.49 -7.87
N HIS A 11 -4.48 -1.72 -8.95
CA HIS A 11 -4.97 -2.13 -10.25
C HIS A 11 -4.32 -3.46 -10.65
N SER A 12 -5.15 -4.45 -10.98
CA SER A 12 -4.67 -5.63 -11.71
C SER A 12 -4.13 -5.13 -13.04
N THR A 13 -2.81 -5.04 -13.18
CA THR A 13 -2.20 -5.02 -14.51
C THR A 13 -2.59 -6.36 -15.13
N SER A 14 -3.65 -6.37 -15.95
CA SER A 14 -4.07 -7.55 -16.69
C SER A 14 -2.87 -8.01 -17.52
N SER A 15 -2.18 -9.03 -17.01
CA SER A 15 -0.98 -9.56 -17.62
C SER A 15 -1.37 -10.25 -18.93
N GLY A 16 -0.91 -9.71 -20.06
CA GLY A 16 -0.29 -10.58 -21.06
C GLY A 16 0.76 -11.47 -20.37
N PRO A 17 1.03 -12.67 -20.89
CA PRO A 17 1.34 -13.83 -20.09
C PRO A 17 2.56 -13.64 -19.19
N GLY A 18 2.30 -13.73 -17.88
CA GLY A 18 3.23 -14.22 -16.86
C GLY A 18 4.43 -13.35 -16.50
N VAL A 19 4.25 -12.46 -15.51
CA VAL A 19 5.28 -12.25 -14.49
C VAL A 19 4.58 -12.10 -13.14
N GLY A 20 4.83 -13.05 -12.25
CA GLY A 20 4.33 -13.05 -10.90
C GLY A 20 4.84 -11.86 -10.09
N SER A 21 4.13 -11.60 -9.00
CA SER A 21 4.52 -10.71 -7.90
C SER A 21 6.01 -10.84 -7.55
N ALA A 22 6.82 -9.98 -8.15
CA ALA A 22 8.21 -9.77 -7.81
C ALA A 22 8.47 -8.27 -7.79
N LEU A 23 8.32 -7.67 -6.61
CA LEU A 23 9.07 -6.47 -6.23
C LEU A 23 10.56 -6.81 -5.95
N ALA A 24 11.04 -7.91 -6.54
CA ALA A 24 12.42 -8.33 -6.57
C ALA A 24 12.86 -8.32 -8.04
N GLY A 25 13.49 -7.22 -8.45
CA GLY A 25 14.35 -7.20 -9.63
C GLY A 25 13.72 -6.65 -10.91
N ALA A 26 14.45 -5.69 -11.48
CA ALA A 26 14.45 -5.28 -12.87
C ALA A 26 13.28 -4.41 -13.36
N VAL A 27 13.60 -3.12 -13.55
CA VAL A 27 13.67 -2.49 -14.88
C VAL A 27 12.76 -3.14 -15.94
N ILE A 28 11.57 -2.56 -16.12
CA ILE A 28 10.76 -2.69 -17.34
C ILE A 28 10.34 -1.24 -17.62
N GLY A 29 10.92 -0.54 -18.59
CA GLY A 29 10.87 -0.87 -20.01
C GLY A 29 9.94 0.18 -20.63
N LEU A 30 10.54 1.27 -21.13
CA LEU A 30 9.87 2.36 -21.84
C LEU A 30 9.16 1.79 -23.09
N ALA A 31 7.91 1.34 -22.93
CA ALA A 31 7.03 1.07 -24.04
C ALA A 31 6.35 2.39 -24.42
N GLY A 32 6.96 3.07 -25.40
CA GLY A 32 6.39 4.26 -26.01
C GLY A 32 5.16 3.93 -26.84
N ALA A 33 4.06 4.63 -26.58
CA ALA A 33 3.16 5.16 -27.60
C ALA A 33 2.17 6.14 -26.94
N CYS A 34 2.13 7.35 -27.48
CA CYS A 34 1.06 8.34 -27.34
C CYS A 34 0.92 9.12 -26.02
N VAL A 35 1.89 9.97 -25.66
CA VAL A 35 1.56 11.18 -24.88
C VAL A 35 2.44 12.39 -25.23
N VAL A 36 2.22 13.00 -26.40
CA VAL A 36 2.92 14.24 -26.77
C VAL A 36 2.58 15.42 -25.82
N GLY A 37 1.52 15.30 -25.00
CA GLY A 37 1.15 16.27 -23.97
C GLY A 37 1.64 16.00 -22.54
N ALA A 38 2.05 14.77 -22.17
CA ALA A 38 2.46 14.45 -20.79
C ALA A 38 3.97 14.52 -20.55
N VAL A 39 4.79 14.60 -21.60
CA VAL A 39 6.26 14.64 -21.46
C VAL A 39 6.73 15.84 -20.63
N ALA A 40 6.09 17.00 -20.76
CA ALA A 40 6.47 18.19 -20.00
C ALA A 40 6.05 18.10 -18.51
N GLY A 41 4.89 17.50 -18.21
CA GLY A 41 4.45 17.23 -16.83
C GLY A 41 5.38 16.24 -16.12
N SER A 42 5.73 15.15 -16.81
CA SER A 42 6.62 14.12 -16.29
C SER A 42 8.02 14.65 -15.99
N ILE A 43 8.57 15.58 -16.79
CA ILE A 43 9.91 16.16 -16.53
C ILE A 43 9.88 17.08 -15.30
N VAL A 44 8.85 17.92 -15.14
CA VAL A 44 8.71 18.78 -13.95
C VAL A 44 8.50 17.93 -12.70
N LEU A 45 7.68 16.90 -12.80
CA LEU A 45 7.45 15.95 -11.71
C LEU A 45 8.72 15.18 -11.35
N ALA A 46 9.44 14.65 -12.35
CA ALA A 46 10.70 13.96 -12.13
C ALA A 46 11.74 14.88 -11.50
N ARG A 47 11.84 16.13 -11.97
CA ARG A 47 12.71 17.16 -11.37
C ARG A 47 12.31 17.46 -9.94
N TRP A 48 11.03 17.67 -9.66
CA TRP A 48 10.54 17.91 -8.30
C TRP A 48 10.81 16.70 -7.40
N LEU A 49 10.56 15.48 -7.87
CA LEU A 49 10.85 14.27 -7.09
C LEU A 49 12.36 14.06 -6.88
N ALA A 50 13.20 14.51 -7.81
CA ALA A 50 14.66 14.37 -7.75
C ALA A 50 15.38 15.55 -7.09
N GLU A 51 14.72 16.68 -6.90
CA GLU A 51 15.29 17.88 -6.31
C GLU A 51 15.60 17.65 -4.84
N GLU A 52 16.87 17.43 -4.56
CA GLU A 52 17.39 17.29 -3.20
C GLU A 52 17.63 18.69 -2.62
N THR A 53 16.85 19.07 -1.61
CA THR A 53 17.05 20.37 -0.95
C THR A 53 18.35 20.37 -0.15
N PRO A 54 19.03 21.53 0.02
CA PRO A 54 20.23 21.62 0.83
C PRO A 54 20.00 21.18 2.29
N ALA A 55 18.79 21.39 2.82
CA ALA A 55 18.41 20.90 4.15
C ALA A 55 18.33 19.37 4.22
N GLU A 56 17.79 18.71 3.18
CA GLU A 56 17.75 17.25 3.08
C GLU A 56 19.14 16.66 2.94
N ARG A 57 20.02 17.30 2.16
CA ARG A 57 21.42 16.89 2.04
C ARG A 57 22.12 16.92 3.39
N GLN A 58 21.96 18.00 4.16
CA GLN A 58 22.50 18.11 5.51
C GLN A 58 21.89 17.08 6.49
N ALA A 59 20.58 16.83 6.42
CA ALA A 59 19.92 15.83 7.26
C ALA A 59 20.42 14.41 6.96
N ARG A 60 20.61 14.08 5.67
CA ARG A 60 21.21 12.81 5.22
C ARG A 60 22.65 12.68 5.66
N GLU A 61 23.45 13.74 5.52
CA GLU A 61 24.84 13.75 5.99
C GLU A 61 24.93 13.53 7.50
N ARG A 62 24.07 14.19 8.29
CA ARG A 62 23.98 13.96 9.74
C ARG A 62 23.60 12.52 10.08
N ALA A 63 22.57 11.98 9.43
CA ALA A 63 22.13 10.60 9.64
C ALA A 63 23.21 9.57 9.23
N GLN A 64 23.92 9.81 8.12
CA GLN A 64 25.03 8.97 7.69
C GLN A 64 26.23 9.07 8.62
N ALA A 65 26.58 10.28 9.08
CA ALA A 65 27.64 10.50 10.06
C ALA A 65 27.33 9.80 11.39
N GLN A 66 26.07 9.84 11.83
CA GLN A 66 25.63 9.15 13.04
C GLN A 66 25.69 7.63 12.89
N ARG A 67 25.18 7.07 11.78
CA ARG A 67 25.33 5.63 11.48
C ARG A 67 26.79 5.20 11.38
N ARG A 68 27.67 6.05 10.84
CA ARG A 68 29.11 5.79 10.78
C ARG A 68 29.72 5.75 12.19
N ARG A 69 29.33 6.68 13.07
CA ARG A 69 29.75 6.67 14.49
C ARG A 69 29.26 5.43 15.22
N GLU A 70 27.99 5.08 15.06
CA GLU A 70 27.40 3.88 15.66
C GLU A 70 28.12 2.61 15.20
N ARG A 71 28.42 2.46 13.90
CA ARG A 71 29.21 1.34 13.38
C ARG A 71 30.62 1.27 13.97
N LEU A 72 31.27 2.41 14.16
CA LEU A 72 32.60 2.46 14.78
C LEU A 72 32.55 2.12 16.27
N GLN A 73 31.47 2.49 16.97
CA GLN A 73 31.27 2.18 18.39
C GLN A 73 30.81 0.74 18.64
N SER A 74 30.06 0.17 17.70
CA SER A 74 29.53 -1.19 17.78
C SER A 74 30.41 -2.24 17.10
N ALA A 75 31.55 -1.87 16.51
CA ALA A 75 32.52 -2.81 15.98
C ALA A 75 33.18 -3.59 17.13
N PRO A 76 32.88 -4.89 17.32
CA PRO A 76 33.70 -5.73 18.15
C PRO A 76 35.05 -5.91 17.44
N ARG A 77 36.12 -6.09 18.21
CA ARG A 77 37.45 -6.52 17.76
C ARG A 77 37.36 -7.90 17.07
N GLN A 78 36.81 -7.97 15.86
CA GLN A 78 36.94 -9.13 14.99
C GLN A 78 38.11 -8.85 14.05
N LEU A 79 39.27 -9.34 14.48
CA LEU A 79 40.48 -9.46 13.69
C LEU A 79 40.22 -10.37 12.48
N ALA A 80 40.74 -9.92 11.34
CA ALA A 80 41.13 -10.70 10.16
C ALA A 80 40.02 -11.36 9.32
N GLY A 81 39.94 -10.92 8.05
CA GLY A 81 39.71 -11.86 6.94
C GLY A 81 38.51 -11.66 6.03
N SER A 82 37.75 -10.55 6.10
CA SER A 82 36.65 -10.34 5.14
C SER A 82 37.01 -9.27 4.12
N GLN A 83 37.28 -9.71 2.89
CA GLN A 83 37.31 -8.85 1.71
C GLN A 83 36.04 -7.98 1.71
N ALA A 84 36.23 -6.67 1.79
CA ALA A 84 35.13 -5.73 1.67
C ALA A 84 34.50 -5.93 0.28
N PRO A 85 33.19 -6.15 0.17
CA PRO A 85 32.53 -6.07 -1.13
C PRO A 85 32.73 -4.63 -1.61
N GLU A 86 33.54 -4.51 -2.65
CA GLU A 86 33.81 -3.28 -3.37
C GLU A 86 32.46 -2.64 -3.69
N PRO A 87 32.19 -1.39 -3.25
CA PRO A 87 30.92 -0.76 -3.53
C PRO A 87 30.85 -0.57 -5.04
N LEU A 88 30.09 -1.44 -5.71
CA LEU A 88 29.72 -1.36 -7.12
C LEU A 88 29.46 0.11 -7.46
N ALA A 89 30.37 0.65 -8.26
CA ALA A 89 30.35 2.03 -8.69
C ALA A 89 28.93 2.38 -9.16
N ARG A 90 28.29 3.34 -8.48
CA ARG A 90 27.07 3.95 -8.99
C ARG A 90 27.40 4.48 -10.39
N PRO A 91 26.66 4.11 -11.44
CA PRO A 91 26.85 4.71 -12.75
C PRO A 91 26.66 6.22 -12.60
N ALA A 92 27.74 6.96 -12.80
CA ALA A 92 27.74 8.41 -12.79
C ALA A 92 26.86 8.88 -13.95
N GLY A 93 25.61 9.24 -13.67
CA GLY A 93 24.65 9.75 -14.65
C GLY A 93 23.30 9.04 -14.73
N GLY A 94 23.06 7.99 -13.94
CA GLY A 94 21.74 7.33 -13.92
C GLY A 94 20.71 8.15 -13.14
N GLU A 95 19.69 8.69 -13.81
CA GLU A 95 18.51 9.26 -13.16
C GLU A 95 17.94 8.24 -12.17
N ALA A 96 17.64 8.72 -10.97
CA ALA A 96 17.12 7.88 -9.90
C ALA A 96 15.79 7.24 -10.34
N PRO A 97 15.63 5.90 -10.25
CA PRO A 97 14.44 5.25 -10.77
C PRO A 97 13.19 5.74 -10.03
N ILE A 98 12.22 6.23 -10.80
CA ILE A 98 10.89 6.57 -10.31
C ILE A 98 10.14 5.26 -10.08
N VAL A 99 9.63 5.09 -8.86
CA VAL A 99 8.77 3.98 -8.48
C VAL A 99 7.34 4.49 -8.48
N SER A 100 6.45 3.75 -9.14
CA SER A 100 5.03 4.10 -9.25
C SER A 100 4.14 2.99 -8.71
N ALA A 101 3.03 3.33 -8.07
CA ALA A 101 1.98 2.38 -7.68
C ALA A 101 0.60 2.88 -8.09
N ALA A 102 -0.15 2.06 -8.83
CA ALA A 102 -1.49 2.38 -9.29
C ALA A 102 -2.55 1.82 -8.32
N LEU A 103 -3.40 2.70 -7.80
CA LEU A 103 -4.45 2.39 -6.84
C LEU A 103 -5.84 2.56 -7.46
N HIS A 104 -6.80 1.71 -7.07
CA HIS A 104 -8.23 1.82 -7.44
C HIS A 104 -8.97 2.95 -6.69
N LEU A 105 -8.26 3.79 -5.95
CA LEU A 105 -8.82 4.87 -5.15
C LEU A 105 -9.25 6.03 -6.04
N ARG A 106 -10.49 6.53 -5.91
CA ARG A 106 -10.98 7.66 -6.72
C ARG A 106 -10.68 9.04 -6.13
N GLN A 107 -10.53 9.11 -4.81
CA GLN A 107 -10.45 10.36 -4.04
C GLN A 107 -9.14 10.42 -3.25
N ALA A 108 -8.32 11.44 -3.53
CA ALA A 108 -7.02 11.61 -2.90
C ALA A 108 -7.11 12.03 -1.43
N GLU A 109 -8.20 12.67 -1.02
CA GLU A 109 -8.37 13.27 0.32
C GLU A 109 -8.21 12.25 1.44
N SER A 110 -8.73 11.02 1.25
CA SER A 110 -8.61 9.96 2.24
C SER A 110 -7.15 9.48 2.40
N LEU A 111 -6.40 9.43 1.30
CA LEU A 111 -4.99 9.09 1.28
C LEU A 111 -4.14 10.19 1.92
N VAL A 112 -4.47 11.46 1.65
CA VAL A 112 -3.79 12.63 2.24
C VAL A 112 -3.93 12.65 3.76
N ARG A 113 -5.14 12.44 4.29
CA ARG A 113 -5.34 12.34 5.76
C ARG A 113 -4.51 11.21 6.38
N SER A 114 -4.36 10.11 5.66
CA SER A 114 -3.54 8.98 6.10
C SER A 114 -2.04 9.33 6.04
N ALA A 115 -1.62 10.09 5.04
CA ALA A 115 -0.27 10.62 4.91
C ALA A 115 0.07 11.63 6.01
N GLU A 116 -0.86 12.50 6.38
CA GLU A 116 -0.70 13.48 7.46
C GLU A 116 -0.44 12.80 8.81
N LYS A 117 -1.10 11.67 9.09
CA LYS A 117 -0.81 10.83 10.28
C LYS A 117 0.61 10.27 10.29
N LEU A 118 1.19 10.04 9.12
CA LEU A 118 2.58 9.62 8.95
C LEU A 118 3.56 10.81 8.94
N GLY A 119 3.06 12.04 9.12
CA GLY A 119 3.86 13.27 9.15
C GLY A 119 4.11 13.90 7.78
N TYR A 120 3.44 13.42 6.72
CA TYR A 120 3.50 14.08 5.42
C TYR A 120 2.73 15.39 5.45
N ARG A 121 3.19 16.36 4.65
CA ARG A 121 2.53 17.64 4.45
C ARG A 121 2.23 17.85 2.98
N PRO A 122 1.04 18.32 2.60
CA PRO A 122 0.78 18.74 1.24
C PRO A 122 1.64 19.96 0.90
N GLU A 123 2.29 19.92 -0.26
CA GLU A 123 3.12 20.99 -0.78
C GLU A 123 2.55 21.46 -2.12
N PRO A 124 2.33 22.77 -2.32
CA PRO A 124 1.90 23.26 -3.62
C PRO A 124 3.03 23.02 -4.63
N LEU A 125 2.69 22.47 -5.79
CA LEU A 125 3.64 22.41 -6.91
C LEU A 125 3.87 23.85 -7.39
N VAL A 126 4.96 24.49 -6.93
CA VAL A 126 5.34 25.81 -7.42
C VAL A 126 5.86 25.65 -8.84
N GLN A 127 4.96 25.74 -9.82
CA GLN A 127 5.35 25.75 -11.23
C GLN A 127 5.99 27.11 -11.56
N PRO A 128 7.25 27.15 -12.01
CA PRO A 128 7.78 28.33 -12.65
C PRO A 128 7.08 28.51 -14.00
N GLN A 129 6.12 29.43 -14.04
CA GLN A 129 5.58 30.12 -15.23
C GLN A 129 5.74 29.36 -16.56
N ALA A 130 4.91 28.35 -16.82
CA ALA A 130 4.62 27.92 -18.18
C ALA A 130 3.22 27.31 -18.24
N SER A 131 2.38 27.96 -19.03
CA SER A 131 0.99 27.66 -19.38
C SER A 131 0.81 26.29 -20.05
N LEU A 132 1.06 25.21 -19.31
CA LEU A 132 0.72 23.85 -19.72
C LEU A 132 -0.50 23.38 -18.93
N PRO A 133 -1.50 22.77 -19.59
CA PRO A 133 -2.63 22.13 -18.91
C PRO A 133 -2.11 20.85 -18.25
N GLN A 134 -1.48 20.98 -17.08
CA GLN A 134 -1.03 19.83 -16.31
C GLN A 134 -2.20 19.28 -15.47
N PRO A 135 -2.32 17.95 -15.35
CA PRO A 135 -3.27 17.36 -14.43
C PRO A 135 -2.95 17.81 -12.99
N PRO A 136 -3.94 17.90 -12.10
CA PRO A 136 -3.75 18.40 -10.76
C PRO A 136 -2.97 17.37 -9.93
N TYR A 137 -1.65 17.44 -10.00
CA TYR A 137 -0.77 16.68 -9.12
C TYR A 137 -0.92 17.20 -7.70
N LEU A 138 -1.16 16.30 -6.76
CA LEU A 138 -0.99 16.60 -5.35
C LEU A 138 0.37 16.11 -4.88
N CYS A 139 1.20 17.02 -4.43
CA CYS A 139 2.53 16.74 -3.93
C CYS A 139 2.51 16.63 -2.40
N LEU A 140 3.12 15.58 -1.87
CA LEU A 140 3.29 15.34 -0.44
C LEU A 140 4.77 15.28 -0.09
N ARG A 141 5.16 15.98 0.97
CA ARG A 141 6.51 15.95 1.53
C ARG A 141 6.50 15.30 2.90
N GLY A 142 7.23 14.20 3.04
CA GLY A 142 7.36 13.46 4.28
C GLY A 142 8.35 14.09 5.27
N PRO A 143 8.38 13.60 6.51
CA PRO A 143 9.18 14.16 7.59
C PRO A 143 10.69 13.98 7.38
N SER A 144 11.11 13.01 6.56
CA SER A 144 12.52 12.82 6.17
C SER A 144 12.89 13.50 4.85
N GLY A 145 11.99 14.36 4.32
CA GLY A 145 12.15 15.04 3.04
C GLY A 145 11.86 14.17 1.82
N GLU A 146 11.28 12.99 2.02
CA GLU A 146 10.78 12.17 0.93
C GLU A 146 9.61 12.87 0.22
N ARG A 147 9.53 12.69 -1.10
CA ARG A 147 8.54 13.34 -1.94
C ARG A 147 7.68 12.27 -2.59
N VAL A 148 6.36 12.43 -2.46
CA VAL A 148 5.37 11.57 -3.11
C VAL A 148 4.46 12.46 -3.95
N ALA A 149 4.29 12.13 -5.22
CA ALA A 149 3.31 12.79 -6.07
C ALA A 149 2.11 11.88 -6.31
N ILE A 150 0.93 12.47 -6.30
CA ILE A 150 -0.35 11.81 -6.52
C ILE A 150 -0.93 12.36 -7.82
N GLU A 151 -1.06 11.50 -8.82
CA GLU A 151 -1.65 11.81 -10.11
C GLU A 151 -3.03 11.13 -10.22
N PRO A 152 -4.11 11.90 -10.42
CA PRO A 152 -5.41 11.32 -10.73
C PRO A 152 -5.42 10.76 -12.16
N ARG A 153 -5.88 9.51 -12.32
CA ARG A 153 -5.98 8.87 -13.63
C ARG A 153 -7.32 9.16 -14.32
N PRO A 154 -7.36 9.36 -15.65
CA PRO A 154 -8.61 9.62 -16.38
C PRO A 154 -9.57 8.43 -16.37
N GLU A 155 -9.05 7.20 -16.30
CA GLU A 155 -9.87 5.98 -16.14
C GLU A 155 -10.42 5.78 -14.70
N GLY A 156 -10.14 6.73 -13.81
CA GLY A 156 -10.32 6.59 -12.37
C GLY A 156 -9.12 5.92 -11.72
N GLY A 157 -9.01 6.10 -10.40
CA GLY A 157 -7.83 5.65 -9.66
C GLY A 157 -6.83 6.78 -9.39
N LEU A 158 -5.81 6.46 -8.62
CA LEU A 158 -4.66 7.32 -8.35
C LEU A 158 -3.38 6.60 -8.72
N LEU A 159 -2.44 7.33 -9.32
CA LEU A 159 -1.07 6.88 -9.53
C LEU A 159 -0.17 7.62 -8.55
N LEU A 160 0.57 6.86 -7.75
CA LEU A 160 1.48 7.41 -6.75
C LEU A 160 2.91 7.25 -7.23
N HIS A 161 3.69 8.32 -7.19
CA HIS A 161 5.08 8.35 -7.63
C HIS A 161 6.02 8.73 -6.49
N THR A 162 7.13 8.02 -6.36
CA THR A 162 8.22 8.34 -5.44
C THR A 162 9.56 8.02 -6.09
N VAL A 163 10.64 8.70 -5.68
CA VAL A 163 12.00 8.37 -6.14
C VAL A 163 12.68 7.46 -5.12
N GLN A 164 13.22 6.31 -5.58
CA GLN A 164 14.07 5.37 -4.82
C GLN A 164 13.50 4.79 -3.50
N GLN A 165 12.24 5.05 -3.15
CA GLN A 165 11.69 4.71 -1.82
C GLN A 165 10.37 3.91 -1.90
N PRO A 166 10.37 2.70 -2.50
CA PRO A 166 9.16 1.87 -2.61
C PRO A 166 8.52 1.57 -1.25
N GLN A 167 9.34 1.39 -0.20
CA GLN A 167 8.86 1.09 1.15
C GLN A 167 8.04 2.23 1.77
N ARG A 168 8.35 3.48 1.43
CA ARG A 168 7.57 4.64 1.91
C ARG A 168 6.20 4.67 1.29
N LEU A 169 6.14 4.40 -0.01
CA LEU A 169 4.90 4.30 -0.74
C LEU A 169 4.01 3.18 -0.19
N GLN A 170 4.59 2.00 0.05
CA GLN A 170 3.90 0.89 0.72
C GLN A 170 3.42 1.24 2.12
N THR A 171 4.22 1.97 2.91
CA THR A 171 3.83 2.41 4.26
C THR A 171 2.61 3.33 4.22
N LEU A 172 2.59 4.27 3.27
CA LEU A 172 1.46 5.16 3.05
C LEU A 172 0.20 4.39 2.63
N ILE A 173 0.32 3.49 1.65
CA ILE A 173 -0.79 2.65 1.18
C ILE A 173 -1.32 1.78 2.32
N ARG A 174 -0.44 1.13 3.08
CA ARG A 174 -0.79 0.31 4.24
C ARG A 174 -1.54 1.12 5.30
N GLN A 175 -1.07 2.33 5.62
CA GLN A 175 -1.72 3.19 6.61
C GLN A 175 -3.13 3.61 6.13
N HIS A 176 -3.27 3.97 4.86
CA HIS A 176 -4.56 4.30 4.27
C HIS A 176 -5.52 3.10 4.30
N THR A 177 -5.06 1.93 3.86
CA THR A 177 -5.82 0.68 3.93
C THR A 177 -6.32 0.42 5.35
N LEU A 178 -5.43 0.52 6.35
CA LEU A 178 -5.79 0.34 7.76
C LEU A 178 -6.90 1.32 8.19
N ASP A 179 -6.73 2.61 7.90
CA ASP A 179 -7.69 3.64 8.26
C ASP A 179 -9.06 3.41 7.62
N GLN A 180 -9.11 3.02 6.34
CA GLN A 180 -10.37 2.75 5.64
C GLN A 180 -11.06 1.51 6.18
N VAL A 181 -10.33 0.42 6.41
CA VAL A 181 -10.91 -0.84 6.93
C VAL A 181 -11.46 -0.63 8.35
N VAL A 182 -10.70 0.03 9.23
CA VAL A 182 -11.15 0.33 10.60
C VAL A 182 -12.39 1.22 10.58
N SER A 183 -12.36 2.32 9.81
CA SER A 183 -13.49 3.24 9.69
C SER A 183 -14.74 2.56 9.14
N HIS A 184 -14.59 1.67 8.15
CA HIS A 184 -15.71 0.90 7.60
C HIS A 184 -16.32 -0.04 8.63
N LEU A 185 -15.50 -0.85 9.31
CA LEU A 185 -15.97 -1.82 10.29
C LEU A 185 -16.64 -1.14 11.50
N GLN A 186 -16.10 0.00 11.96
CA GLN A 186 -16.72 0.80 13.02
C GLN A 186 -18.08 1.37 12.60
N ARG A 187 -18.18 1.93 11.38
CA ARG A 187 -19.47 2.42 10.84
C ARG A 187 -20.48 1.30 10.64
N ALA A 188 -20.02 0.10 10.34
CA ALA A 188 -20.84 -1.11 10.28
C ALA A 188 -21.20 -1.67 11.68
N GLY A 189 -20.93 -0.96 12.77
CA GLY A 189 -21.31 -1.37 14.13
C GLY A 189 -20.46 -2.49 14.72
N HIS A 190 -19.24 -2.70 14.22
CA HIS A 190 -18.31 -3.67 14.79
C HIS A 190 -17.45 -3.03 15.87
N GLN A 191 -17.17 -3.78 16.93
CA GLN A 191 -16.11 -3.46 17.87
C GLN A 191 -14.77 -3.92 17.28
N VAL A 192 -13.87 -2.98 17.01
CA VAL A 192 -12.61 -3.21 16.31
C VAL A 192 -11.44 -3.19 17.29
N GLN A 193 -10.56 -4.18 17.19
CA GLN A 193 -9.27 -4.25 17.88
C GLN A 193 -8.16 -4.38 16.84
N THR A 194 -7.09 -3.60 16.99
CA THR A 194 -5.95 -3.59 16.08
C THR A 194 -4.67 -4.01 16.80
N THR A 195 -3.93 -4.96 16.24
CA THR A 195 -2.66 -5.44 16.77
C THR A 195 -1.61 -5.43 15.67
N THR A 196 -0.50 -4.73 15.89
CA THR A 196 0.66 -4.76 14.99
C THR A 196 1.52 -5.98 15.31
N MET A 197 1.82 -6.78 14.28
CA MET A 197 2.64 -7.98 14.40
C MET A 197 4.14 -7.63 14.26
N THR A 198 5.01 -8.54 14.71
CA THR A 198 6.48 -8.35 14.68
C THR A 198 7.05 -8.26 13.26
N ASN A 199 6.35 -8.82 12.27
CA ASN A 199 6.68 -8.73 10.84
C ASN A 199 6.24 -7.40 10.20
N GLY A 200 5.62 -6.49 10.95
CA GLY A 200 5.13 -5.20 10.46
C GLY A 200 3.74 -5.26 9.78
N GLU A 201 3.09 -6.41 9.79
CA GLU A 201 1.69 -6.55 9.36
C GLU A 201 0.75 -6.07 10.48
N THR A 202 -0.48 -5.74 10.12
CA THR A 202 -1.50 -5.32 11.10
C THR A 202 -2.68 -6.26 11.06
N GLN A 203 -3.00 -6.86 12.20
CA GLN A 203 -4.20 -7.68 12.37
C GLN A 203 -5.32 -6.84 12.97
N ILE A 204 -6.49 -6.96 12.37
CA ILE A 204 -7.74 -6.33 12.79
C ILE A 204 -8.70 -7.45 13.17
N LEU A 205 -9.15 -7.44 14.41
CA LEU A 205 -10.23 -8.28 14.88
C LEU A 205 -11.47 -7.41 15.09
N ALA A 206 -12.52 -7.66 14.33
CA ALA A 206 -13.78 -6.95 14.41
C ALA A 206 -14.92 -7.92 14.76
N ARG A 207 -15.67 -7.58 15.81
CA ARG A 207 -16.82 -8.37 16.27
C ARG A 207 -18.08 -7.52 16.20
N GLU A 208 -19.07 -8.04 15.49
CA GLU A 208 -20.36 -7.39 15.39
C GLU A 208 -21.12 -7.48 16.71
N GLN A 209 -21.67 -6.35 17.17
CA GLN A 209 -22.36 -6.29 18.46
C GLN A 209 -23.81 -6.76 18.39
N ASN A 210 -24.42 -6.82 17.21
CA ASN A 210 -25.85 -7.14 17.05
C ASN A 210 -26.08 -8.62 16.70
N PRO A 211 -26.56 -9.46 17.63
CA PRO A 211 -26.82 -10.88 17.38
C PRO A 211 -28.05 -11.16 16.52
N HIS A 212 -28.93 -10.17 16.31
CA HIS A 212 -30.22 -10.36 15.62
C HIS A 212 -30.15 -10.24 14.10
N LEU A 213 -28.96 -10.00 13.53
CA LEU A 213 -28.79 -9.89 12.10
C LEU A 213 -28.93 -11.25 11.41
N ARG A 214 -29.63 -11.25 10.26
CA ARG A 214 -29.80 -12.46 9.44
C ARG A 214 -28.43 -13.05 9.12
N GLY A 215 -28.24 -14.32 9.46
CA GLY A 215 -26.97 -15.03 9.23
C GLY A 215 -25.99 -15.07 10.40
N GLY A 216 -26.30 -14.46 11.55
CA GLY A 216 -25.51 -14.51 12.80
C GLY A 216 -24.55 -13.32 13.00
N ALA A 217 -24.06 -13.12 14.23
CA ALA A 217 -23.09 -12.05 14.51
C ALA A 217 -21.74 -12.35 13.84
N ALA A 218 -21.32 -11.49 12.93
CA ALA A 218 -20.08 -11.67 12.18
C ALA A 218 -18.85 -11.48 13.07
N GLU A 219 -17.87 -12.37 12.90
CA GLU A 219 -16.51 -12.16 13.41
C GLU A 219 -15.57 -12.05 12.21
N VAL A 220 -15.04 -10.85 11.99
CA VAL A 220 -14.17 -10.51 10.87
C VAL A 220 -12.74 -10.39 11.39
N LYS A 221 -11.83 -11.18 10.81
CA LYS A 221 -10.39 -11.10 11.06
C LYS A 221 -9.72 -10.62 9.77
N ALA A 222 -9.26 -9.38 9.74
CA ALA A 222 -8.51 -8.87 8.60
C ALA A 222 -7.02 -8.77 8.94
N GLN A 223 -6.15 -9.10 8.01
CA GLN A 223 -4.70 -8.98 8.14
C GLN A 223 -4.19 -8.15 6.97
N ILE A 224 -3.59 -7.01 7.29
CA ILE A 224 -3.05 -6.06 6.31
C ILE A 224 -1.56 -6.33 6.19
N ALA A 225 -1.16 -6.79 5.01
CA ALA A 225 0.23 -7.04 4.65
C ALA A 225 1.03 -5.74 4.53
N THR A 226 2.35 -5.84 4.47
CA THR A 226 3.25 -4.68 4.41
C THR A 226 3.08 -3.84 3.14
N ASP A 227 2.60 -4.46 2.06
CA ASP A 227 2.27 -3.82 0.79
C ASP A 227 0.87 -3.19 0.78
N GLY A 228 0.07 -3.34 1.84
CA GLY A 228 -1.30 -2.84 1.91
C GLY A 228 -2.37 -3.77 1.31
N THR A 229 -2.00 -4.97 0.87
CA THR A 229 -2.96 -6.04 0.54
C THR A 229 -3.62 -6.56 1.83
N VAL A 230 -4.89 -6.98 1.74
CA VAL A 230 -5.68 -7.42 2.90
C VAL A 230 -6.16 -8.86 2.72
N TRP A 231 -5.88 -9.71 3.69
CA TRP A 231 -6.53 -11.00 3.84
C TRP A 231 -7.66 -10.88 4.84
N VAL A 232 -8.89 -11.16 4.40
CA VAL A 232 -10.09 -11.07 5.22
C VAL A 232 -10.60 -12.47 5.47
N ASP A 233 -10.75 -12.81 6.75
CA ASP A 233 -11.29 -14.06 7.21
C ASP A 233 -12.58 -13.85 8.02
N ILE A 234 -13.70 -14.37 7.50
CA ILE A 234 -15.03 -14.20 8.10
C ILE A 234 -15.52 -15.50 8.74
N ASN A 235 -15.95 -15.36 9.99
CA ASN A 235 -16.50 -16.41 10.82
C ASN A 235 -17.93 -16.09 11.28
N ARG A 236 -18.68 -17.13 11.64
CA ARG A 236 -20.04 -17.06 12.21
C ARG A 236 -21.12 -16.44 11.31
N VAL A 237 -20.83 -16.29 10.02
CA VAL A 237 -21.77 -15.82 9.01
C VAL A 237 -22.14 -16.97 8.06
N ARG A 238 -23.42 -17.05 7.66
CA ARG A 238 -23.94 -17.99 6.65
C ARG A 238 -24.40 -17.26 5.39
N GLY A 239 -24.38 -17.96 4.26
CA GLY A 239 -24.87 -17.45 2.97
C GLY A 239 -24.08 -16.27 2.40
N ASN A 240 -24.73 -15.51 1.52
CA ASN A 240 -24.17 -14.41 0.71
C ASN A 240 -23.60 -13.24 1.53
N ARG A 241 -23.98 -13.11 2.80
CA ARG A 241 -23.51 -12.04 3.69
C ARG A 241 -21.98 -12.00 3.87
N CYS A 242 -21.30 -13.13 3.70
CA CYS A 242 -19.83 -13.12 3.68
C CYS A 242 -19.28 -12.30 2.50
N GLU A 243 -19.90 -12.41 1.33
CA GLU A 243 -19.51 -11.65 0.14
C GLU A 243 -19.81 -10.17 0.32
N GLU A 244 -20.96 -9.84 0.90
CA GLU A 244 -21.35 -8.46 1.19
C GLU A 244 -20.34 -7.75 2.10
N ILE A 245 -19.89 -8.41 3.17
CA ILE A 245 -18.87 -7.86 4.09
C ILE A 245 -17.54 -7.66 3.36
N VAL A 246 -17.07 -8.67 2.61
CA VAL A 246 -15.80 -8.56 1.86
C VAL A 246 -15.87 -7.47 0.80
N GLN A 247 -16.99 -7.38 0.09
CA GLN A 247 -17.24 -6.36 -0.93
C GLN A 247 -17.28 -4.96 -0.31
N GLY A 248 -17.91 -4.81 0.86
CA GLY A 248 -17.94 -3.56 1.63
C GLY A 248 -16.54 -3.11 2.05
N ILE A 249 -15.71 -4.04 2.54
CA ILE A 249 -14.31 -3.78 2.87
C ILE A 249 -13.53 -3.35 1.62
N ALA A 250 -13.66 -4.07 0.51
CA ALA A 250 -12.99 -3.75 -0.75
C ALA A 250 -13.39 -2.36 -1.27
N GLN A 251 -14.68 -2.03 -1.25
CA GLN A 251 -15.16 -0.72 -1.65
C GLN A 251 -14.64 0.39 -0.73
N ALA A 252 -14.64 0.18 0.58
CA ALA A 252 -14.20 1.18 1.54
C ALA A 252 -12.74 1.58 1.36
N MET A 253 -11.86 0.62 1.06
CA MET A 253 -10.45 0.91 0.77
C MET A 253 -10.20 1.36 -0.67
N GLY A 254 -11.24 1.40 -1.52
CA GLY A 254 -11.09 1.66 -2.95
C GLY A 254 -10.23 0.59 -3.61
N GLY A 255 -10.49 -0.68 -3.31
CA GLY A 255 -9.80 -1.86 -3.86
C GLY A 255 -10.77 -2.85 -4.49
N GLN A 256 -10.24 -4.03 -4.83
CA GLN A 256 -10.99 -5.12 -5.48
C GLN A 256 -10.67 -6.47 -4.83
N VAL A 257 -11.64 -7.38 -4.87
CA VAL A 257 -11.47 -8.77 -4.42
C VAL A 257 -10.76 -9.56 -5.52
N THR A 258 -9.56 -10.08 -5.25
CA THR A 258 -8.77 -10.85 -6.23
C THR A 258 -8.89 -12.35 -6.06
N GLY A 259 -9.26 -12.80 -4.87
CA GLY A 259 -9.45 -14.21 -4.57
C GLY A 259 -10.44 -14.42 -3.46
N MET A 260 -11.23 -15.48 -3.54
CA MET A 260 -12.18 -15.86 -2.51
C MET A 260 -12.25 -17.38 -2.39
N LYS A 261 -12.04 -17.89 -1.18
CA LYS A 261 -12.20 -19.31 -0.84
C LYS A 261 -13.39 -19.46 0.10
N LYS A 262 -14.50 -19.95 -0.46
CA LYS A 262 -15.74 -20.24 0.27
C LYS A 262 -15.68 -21.59 0.96
N LYS A 263 -16.33 -21.71 2.11
CA LYS A 263 -16.53 -22.97 2.83
C LYS A 263 -17.75 -23.75 2.41
N ASP A 264 -17.78 -25.03 2.75
CA ASP A 264 -18.97 -25.87 2.68
C ASP A 264 -20.15 -25.27 3.48
N ALA A 265 -19.89 -24.69 4.66
CA ALA A 265 -20.90 -24.01 5.48
C ALA A 265 -21.51 -22.74 4.84
N TYR A 266 -20.85 -22.17 3.81
CA TYR A 266 -21.42 -21.10 3.00
C TYR A 266 -22.65 -21.58 2.21
N PHE A 267 -22.64 -22.84 1.77
CA PHE A 267 -23.67 -23.46 0.95
C PHE A 267 -24.78 -24.15 1.76
N GLN A 268 -24.66 -24.18 3.10
CA GLN A 268 -25.67 -24.78 3.96
C GLN A 268 -26.80 -23.78 4.20
N MET A 269 -28.04 -24.19 3.89
CA MET A 269 -29.21 -23.37 4.17
C MET A 269 -29.48 -23.29 5.69
N PRO A 270 -30.14 -22.21 6.16
CA PRO A 270 -30.59 -22.16 7.55
C PRO A 270 -31.50 -23.36 7.86
N GLY A 271 -31.04 -24.27 8.74
CA GLY A 271 -31.78 -25.46 9.17
C GLY A 271 -31.26 -26.79 8.61
N GLU A 272 -30.33 -26.77 7.65
CA GLU A 272 -29.69 -28.01 7.19
C GLU A 272 -28.70 -28.55 8.22
N PRO A 273 -28.69 -29.86 8.49
CA PRO A 273 -27.71 -30.47 9.36
C PRO A 273 -26.32 -30.30 8.76
N THR A 274 -25.36 -29.89 9.60
CA THR A 274 -23.96 -29.77 9.20
C THR A 274 -23.50 -31.11 8.62
N ARG A 275 -23.07 -31.15 7.36
CA ARG A 275 -22.46 -32.35 6.77
C ARG A 275 -21.17 -32.67 7.53
N THR A 276 -21.26 -33.47 8.58
CA THR A 276 -20.12 -34.08 9.24
C THR A 276 -19.53 -35.06 8.24
N LYS A 277 -18.34 -34.76 7.71
CA LYS A 277 -17.56 -35.75 6.94
C LYS A 277 -17.27 -36.91 7.88
N MET A 278 -18.04 -38.00 7.78
CA MET A 278 -17.64 -39.28 8.36
C MET A 278 -16.33 -39.66 7.68
N ARG A 279 -15.25 -39.69 8.47
CA ARG A 279 -14.01 -40.37 8.10
C ARG A 279 -14.37 -41.86 8.03
N VAL A 280 -14.38 -42.43 6.82
CA VAL A 280 -14.33 -43.89 6.60
C VAL A 280 -12.86 -44.27 6.47
#